data_AF-A0A1I0RTL4-F1
#
_entry.id   AF-A0A1I0RTL4-F1
#
_cell.length_a   1.000
_cell.length_b   1.000
_cell.length_c   1.000
_cell.angle_alpha   90.00
_cell.angle_beta   90.00
_cell.angle_gamma   90.00
#
_symmetry.space_group_name_H-M   'P 1'
#
loop_
_entity.id
_entity.type
_entity.pdbx_description
1 polymer ?
#
loop_
_entity_poly.entity_id
_entity_poly.type
_entity_poly.pdbx_seq_one_letter_code
_entity_poly.pdbx_strand_id
1 'polypeptide(L)'
;MSAIIRNYTCELGYTDDFHKVCDFLIRINKDNVITPNYLWARWVWQFGPYMSMEYLSHIGIVENDGIIVGLVTYENNLGESYFCLDEKYNYLKPQLIDYALQNLSLHGNLKITLPDGDLGYQQVAIQKGFIPTTQKSSVAIIEINNNYYTLPEGYKIISFDDKSFDVERYYNAIWRGFNNQRQRNEKEIESMRKREGFDAPHLNLYLRILVVAPNGDYAAHCGMWCIPDSGYAYVEPVFTLPEYRKMGLGKAAVLEGVNRCGKLGAKQAYVLSSQQFYYNIGFYPIQNETWWELRSK
;
A
#
# COMPACT_ATOMS: atom_id res chain seq x y z
N MET A 1 -28.66 -14.97 -6.42
CA MET A 1 -28.49 -14.05 -7.56
C MET A 1 -27.05 -14.17 -8.07
N SER A 2 -26.76 -13.72 -9.29
CA SER A 2 -25.41 -13.77 -9.84
C SER A 2 -24.65 -12.50 -9.49
N ALA A 3 -23.38 -12.62 -9.11
CA ALA A 3 -22.51 -11.48 -8.93
C ALA A 3 -22.41 -10.66 -10.24
N ILE A 4 -22.40 -9.34 -10.11
CA ILE A 4 -22.25 -8.39 -11.23
C ILE A 4 -20.96 -7.59 -11.04
N ILE A 5 -20.37 -7.12 -12.14
CA ILE A 5 -19.26 -6.17 -12.10
C ILE A 5 -19.81 -4.83 -12.56
N ARG A 6 -19.75 -3.82 -11.68
CA ARG A 6 -20.12 -2.43 -11.99
C ARG A 6 -18.89 -1.54 -11.93
N ASN A 7 -19.00 -0.38 -12.56
CA ASN A 7 -17.94 0.62 -12.51
C ASN A 7 -18.01 1.40 -11.18
N TYR A 8 -16.84 1.83 -10.71
CA TYR A 8 -16.68 2.79 -9.64
C TYR A 8 -17.18 4.18 -10.08
N THR A 9 -17.59 5.03 -9.14
CA THR A 9 -18.04 6.40 -9.43
C THR A 9 -16.98 7.26 -10.13
N CYS A 10 -17.39 8.22 -10.96
CA CYS A 10 -16.47 9.24 -11.51
C CYS A 10 -16.22 10.42 -10.56
N GLU A 11 -16.92 10.45 -9.41
CA GLU A 11 -16.75 11.49 -8.40
C GLU A 11 -15.37 11.41 -7.73
N LEU A 12 -14.75 12.57 -7.55
CA LEU A 12 -13.42 12.70 -6.95
C LEU A 12 -13.48 12.62 -5.42
N GLY A 13 -12.40 12.10 -4.83
CA GLY A 13 -12.20 12.08 -3.37
C GLY A 13 -12.71 10.81 -2.69
N TYR A 14 -12.94 10.90 -1.38
CA TYR A 14 -13.39 9.79 -0.54
C TYR A 14 -14.93 9.64 -0.64
N THR A 15 -15.38 9.07 -1.75
CA THR A 15 -16.81 8.86 -2.05
C THR A 15 -17.40 7.67 -1.28
N ASP A 16 -18.70 7.43 -1.40
CA ASP A 16 -19.35 6.24 -0.82
C ASP A 16 -18.73 4.92 -1.36
N ASP A 17 -18.42 4.87 -2.66
CA ASP A 17 -17.71 3.74 -3.25
C ASP A 17 -16.30 3.57 -2.66
N PHE A 18 -15.58 4.68 -2.39
CA PHE A 18 -14.26 4.62 -1.74
C PHE A 18 -14.34 3.88 -0.40
N HIS A 19 -15.31 4.29 0.43
CA HIS A 19 -15.49 3.74 1.77
C HIS A 19 -15.94 2.28 1.71
N LYS A 20 -16.88 1.94 0.82
CA LYS A 20 -17.32 0.54 0.65
C LYS A 20 -16.20 -0.38 0.16
N VAL A 21 -15.33 0.08 -0.74
CA VAL A 21 -14.16 -0.69 -1.18
C VAL A 21 -13.16 -0.86 -0.04
N CYS A 22 -12.89 0.20 0.73
CA CYS A 22 -12.06 0.13 1.92
C CYS A 22 -12.60 -0.90 2.93
N ASP A 23 -13.90 -0.83 3.24
CA ASP A 23 -14.59 -1.77 4.13
C ASP A 23 -14.55 -3.21 3.60
N PHE A 24 -14.69 -3.40 2.30
CA PHE A 24 -14.51 -4.70 1.64
C PHE A 24 -13.10 -5.25 1.89
N LEU A 25 -12.06 -4.46 1.63
CA LEU A 25 -10.67 -4.88 1.81
C LEU A 25 -10.35 -5.19 3.29
N ILE A 26 -10.91 -4.43 4.22
CA ILE A 26 -10.82 -4.71 5.66
C ILE A 26 -11.52 -6.04 5.97
N ARG A 27 -12.77 -6.21 5.49
CA ARG A 27 -13.63 -7.37 5.77
C ARG A 27 -13.00 -8.67 5.30
N ILE A 28 -12.52 -8.75 4.07
CA ILE A 28 -11.99 -10.01 3.53
C ILE A 28 -10.67 -10.44 4.19
N ASN A 29 -9.94 -9.49 4.78
CA ASN A 29 -8.64 -9.74 5.43
C ASN A 29 -8.73 -9.81 6.96
N LYS A 30 -9.93 -9.71 7.55
CA LYS A 30 -10.11 -9.57 9.00
C LYS A 30 -9.65 -10.80 9.80
N ASP A 31 -10.09 -11.99 9.38
CA ASP A 31 -9.80 -13.23 10.10
C ASP A 31 -8.49 -13.88 9.64
N ASN A 32 -8.22 -13.78 8.34
CA ASN A 32 -6.98 -14.20 7.69
C ASN A 32 -6.68 -13.23 6.55
N VAL A 33 -5.42 -12.79 6.42
CA VAL A 33 -5.03 -11.91 5.33
C VAL A 33 -4.85 -12.73 4.06
N ILE A 34 -5.74 -12.52 3.09
CA ILE A 34 -5.80 -13.26 1.82
C ILE A 34 -5.30 -12.44 0.62
N THR A 35 -5.28 -11.11 0.73
CA THR A 35 -4.74 -10.20 -0.30
C THR A 35 -3.59 -9.35 0.23
N PRO A 36 -2.50 -9.94 0.74
CA PRO A 36 -1.46 -9.19 1.45
C PRO A 36 -0.66 -8.24 0.54
N ASN A 37 -0.74 -8.39 -0.79
CA ASN A 37 -0.19 -7.41 -1.75
C ASN A 37 -1.10 -6.19 -1.94
N TYR A 38 -2.38 -6.25 -1.56
CA TYR A 38 -3.31 -5.15 -1.77
C TYR A 38 -4.29 -5.08 -0.60
N LEU A 39 -3.83 -4.43 0.48
CA LEU A 39 -4.60 -4.16 1.69
C LEU A 39 -5.36 -2.84 1.59
N TRP A 40 -6.33 -2.61 2.49
CA TRP A 40 -7.09 -1.34 2.56
C TRP A 40 -6.18 -0.11 2.63
N ALA A 41 -5.03 -0.22 3.30
CA ALA A 41 -4.08 0.87 3.42
C ALA A 41 -3.45 1.24 2.08
N ARG A 42 -3.23 0.26 1.19
CA ARG A 42 -2.76 0.51 -0.18
C ARG A 42 -3.84 1.20 -1.01
N TRP A 43 -5.11 0.82 -0.84
CA TRP A 43 -6.25 1.53 -1.45
C TRP A 43 -6.31 3.00 -1.00
N VAL A 44 -6.19 3.26 0.31
CA VAL A 44 -6.16 4.63 0.83
C VAL A 44 -4.96 5.40 0.28
N TRP A 45 -3.79 4.77 0.21
CA TRP A 45 -2.57 5.37 -0.34
C TRP A 45 -2.67 5.67 -1.84
N GLN A 46 -3.33 4.79 -2.60
CA GLN A 46 -3.57 4.97 -4.03
C GLN A 46 -4.30 6.29 -4.29
N PHE A 47 -5.33 6.62 -3.51
CA PHE A 47 -6.06 7.90 -3.62
C PHE A 47 -5.26 9.12 -3.14
N GLY A 48 -4.01 8.90 -2.75
CA GLY A 48 -3.02 9.94 -2.56
C GLY A 48 -2.55 10.56 -3.88
N PRO A 49 -1.31 11.05 -3.95
CA PRO A 49 -0.91 11.98 -4.98
C PRO A 49 -0.49 11.38 -6.33
N TYR A 50 -0.48 10.05 -6.44
CA TYR A 50 0.16 9.36 -7.56
C TYR A 50 -0.85 8.79 -8.56
N MET A 51 -2.06 8.46 -8.11
CA MET A 51 -3.09 7.92 -8.99
C MET A 51 -3.67 9.00 -9.90
N SER A 52 -3.82 8.67 -11.19
CA SER A 52 -4.64 9.43 -12.12
C SER A 52 -6.11 9.32 -11.72
N MET A 53 -6.74 10.45 -11.39
CA MET A 53 -8.16 10.51 -11.07
C MET A 53 -9.06 10.57 -12.32
N GLU A 54 -8.48 10.64 -13.52
CA GLU A 54 -9.23 10.71 -14.78
C GLU A 54 -10.00 9.42 -15.07
N TYR A 55 -9.49 8.28 -14.58
CA TYR A 55 -9.99 6.96 -14.96
C TYR A 55 -10.73 6.23 -13.85
N LEU A 56 -11.23 6.94 -12.83
CA LEU A 56 -11.93 6.33 -11.69
C LEU A 56 -13.04 5.37 -12.13
N SER A 57 -13.82 5.74 -13.15
CA SER A 57 -14.91 4.89 -13.68
C SER A 57 -14.45 3.62 -14.42
N HIS A 58 -13.15 3.37 -14.52
CA HIS A 58 -12.59 2.12 -15.07
C HIS A 58 -12.26 1.11 -13.96
N ILE A 59 -12.35 1.49 -12.69
CA ILE A 59 -12.25 0.55 -11.57
C ILE A 59 -13.52 -0.31 -11.53
N GLY A 60 -13.34 -1.63 -11.48
CA GLY A 60 -14.42 -2.61 -11.43
C GLY A 60 -14.70 -3.03 -10.00
N ILE A 61 -15.95 -2.87 -9.56
CA ILE A 61 -16.46 -3.37 -8.29
C ILE A 61 -17.34 -4.58 -8.57
N VAL A 62 -16.99 -5.72 -7.98
CA VAL A 62 -17.80 -6.93 -8.07
C VAL A 62 -18.76 -6.95 -6.89
N GLU A 63 -20.06 -7.00 -7.16
CA GLU A 63 -21.11 -7.01 -6.14
C GLU A 63 -21.98 -8.25 -6.24
N ASN A 64 -22.34 -8.82 -5.09
CA ASN A 64 -23.37 -9.84 -4.98
C ASN A 64 -24.34 -9.42 -3.86
N ASP A 65 -25.62 -9.28 -4.19
CA ASP A 65 -26.69 -8.85 -3.26
C ASP A 65 -26.35 -7.55 -2.50
N GLY A 66 -25.76 -6.57 -3.21
CA GLY A 66 -25.37 -5.27 -2.65
C GLY A 66 -24.10 -5.29 -1.79
N ILE A 67 -23.43 -6.44 -1.68
CA ILE A 67 -22.17 -6.60 -0.95
C ILE A 67 -21.03 -6.64 -1.97
N ILE A 68 -20.02 -5.79 -1.80
CA ILE A 68 -18.79 -5.84 -2.60
C ILE A 68 -18.03 -7.11 -2.22
N VAL A 69 -17.70 -7.94 -3.21
CA VAL A 69 -17.01 -9.23 -3.08
C VAL A 69 -15.74 -9.31 -3.92
N GLY A 70 -15.46 -8.29 -4.73
CA GLY A 70 -14.25 -8.21 -5.54
C GLY A 70 -13.96 -6.80 -6.04
N LEU A 71 -12.70 -6.57 -6.43
CA LEU A 71 -12.16 -5.32 -6.92
C LEU A 71 -11.19 -5.60 -8.07
N VAL A 72 -11.28 -4.80 -9.12
CA VAL A 72 -10.34 -4.72 -10.24
C VAL A 72 -9.92 -3.27 -10.38
N THR A 73 -8.65 -2.94 -10.12
CA THR A 73 -8.19 -1.54 -10.06
C THR A 73 -6.82 -1.37 -10.70
N TYR A 74 -6.51 -0.15 -11.15
CA TYR A 74 -5.14 0.32 -11.41
C TYR A 74 -4.62 1.08 -10.18
N GLU A 75 -3.32 1.39 -10.11
CA GLU A 75 -2.76 2.18 -8.99
C GLU A 75 -2.27 3.55 -9.44
N ASN A 76 -1.42 3.63 -10.47
CA ASN A 76 -0.92 4.90 -10.99
C ASN A 76 -1.77 5.40 -12.16
N ASN A 77 -1.88 4.60 -13.22
CA ASN A 77 -2.62 4.93 -14.44
C ASN A 77 -3.11 3.64 -15.13
N LEU A 78 -3.87 3.75 -16.22
CA LEU A 78 -4.19 2.61 -17.07
C LEU A 78 -2.91 1.93 -17.59
N GLY A 79 -3.03 0.66 -17.97
CA GLY A 79 -1.94 -0.20 -18.42
C GLY A 79 -1.43 -1.15 -17.34
N GLU A 80 -1.93 -1.05 -16.12
CA GLU A 80 -1.69 -1.99 -15.03
C GLU A 80 -3.00 -2.33 -14.31
N SER A 81 -3.08 -3.53 -13.73
CA SER A 81 -4.24 -3.96 -12.95
C SER A 81 -3.85 -4.86 -11.78
N TYR A 82 -4.61 -4.70 -10.71
CA TYR A 82 -4.57 -5.42 -9.45
C TYR A 82 -5.95 -6.01 -9.16
N PHE A 83 -5.98 -7.14 -8.47
CA PHE A 83 -7.22 -7.85 -8.17
C PHE A 83 -7.32 -8.15 -6.67
N CYS A 84 -8.51 -7.92 -6.11
CA CYS A 84 -8.88 -8.45 -4.79
C CYS A 84 -10.20 -9.19 -4.94
N LEU A 85 -10.31 -10.39 -4.37
CA LEU A 85 -11.50 -11.21 -4.54
C LEU A 85 -11.72 -12.03 -3.26
N ASP A 86 -12.95 -12.00 -2.74
CA ASP A 86 -13.37 -12.87 -1.64
C ASP A 86 -13.28 -14.33 -2.12
N GLU A 87 -12.63 -15.21 -1.36
CA GLU A 87 -12.30 -16.59 -1.77
C GLU A 87 -13.53 -17.39 -2.23
N LYS A 88 -14.71 -17.09 -1.69
CA LYS A 88 -15.98 -17.72 -2.07
C LYS A 88 -16.36 -17.45 -3.53
N TYR A 89 -15.78 -16.42 -4.13
CA TYR A 89 -16.05 -15.95 -5.48
C TYR A 89 -14.90 -16.23 -6.45
N ASN A 90 -13.96 -17.12 -6.10
CA ASN A 90 -12.83 -17.52 -6.94
C ASN A 90 -13.21 -17.97 -8.36
N TYR A 91 -14.45 -18.39 -8.60
CA TYR A 91 -14.98 -18.70 -9.93
C TYR A 91 -15.12 -17.47 -10.85
N LEU A 92 -15.02 -16.24 -10.32
CA LEU A 92 -15.11 -14.99 -11.07
C LEU A 92 -13.77 -14.51 -11.64
N LYS A 93 -12.64 -15.16 -11.31
CA LYS A 93 -11.31 -14.78 -11.80
C LYS A 93 -11.24 -14.55 -13.33
N PRO A 94 -11.87 -15.38 -14.19
CA PRO A 94 -11.94 -15.12 -15.62
C PRO A 94 -12.57 -13.76 -15.96
N GLN A 95 -13.70 -13.44 -15.33
CA GLN A 95 -14.45 -12.20 -15.52
C GLN A 95 -13.67 -10.98 -15.04
N LEU A 96 -12.89 -11.10 -13.96
CA LEU A 96 -12.02 -10.02 -13.48
C LEU A 96 -10.92 -9.68 -14.50
N ILE A 97 -10.27 -10.70 -15.09
CA ILE A 97 -9.27 -10.50 -16.15
C ILE A 97 -9.91 -9.90 -17.40
N ASP A 98 -11.10 -10.38 -17.79
CA ASP A 98 -11.83 -9.82 -18.94
C ASP A 98 -12.21 -8.35 -18.73
N TYR A 99 -12.64 -8.00 -17.52
CA TYR A 99 -12.95 -6.62 -17.17
C TYR A 99 -11.69 -5.74 -17.24
N ALA A 100 -10.56 -6.20 -16.70
CA ALA A 100 -9.30 -5.47 -16.77
C ALA A 100 -8.83 -5.25 -18.21
N LEU A 101 -8.93 -6.27 -19.07
CA LEU A 101 -8.60 -6.14 -20.50
C LEU A 101 -9.43 -5.06 -21.19
N GLN A 102 -10.73 -5.00 -20.88
CA GLN A 102 -11.66 -4.06 -21.51
C GLN A 102 -11.50 -2.62 -21.01
N ASN A 103 -11.24 -2.45 -19.71
CA ASN A 103 -11.33 -1.13 -19.06
C ASN A 103 -9.99 -0.58 -18.58
N LEU A 104 -8.99 -1.44 -18.32
CA LEU A 104 -7.70 -1.03 -17.74
C LEU A 104 -6.54 -1.07 -18.73
N SER A 105 -6.77 -1.47 -19.98
CA SER A 105 -5.73 -1.47 -21.01
C SER A 105 -5.35 -0.05 -21.45
N LEU A 106 -4.06 0.19 -21.66
CA LEU A 106 -3.53 1.43 -22.23
C LEU A 106 -2.88 1.14 -23.58
N HIS A 107 -3.45 1.70 -24.66
CA HIS A 107 -3.00 1.47 -26.04
C HIS A 107 -2.89 -0.02 -26.41
N GLY A 108 -3.82 -0.84 -25.91
CA GLY A 108 -3.86 -2.29 -26.14
C GLY A 108 -2.88 -3.10 -25.29
N ASN A 109 -2.10 -2.46 -24.42
CA ASN A 109 -1.20 -3.13 -23.47
C ASN A 109 -1.83 -3.17 -22.08
N LEU A 110 -1.60 -4.27 -21.36
CA LEU A 110 -1.98 -4.40 -19.97
C LEU A 110 -0.95 -5.28 -19.24
N LYS A 111 -0.56 -4.84 -18.04
CA LYS A 111 0.14 -5.66 -17.06
C LYS A 111 -0.78 -6.04 -15.93
N ILE A 112 -0.73 -7.28 -15.48
CA ILE A 112 -1.51 -7.75 -14.33
C ILE A 112 -0.58 -8.36 -13.29
N THR A 113 -0.86 -8.13 -12.01
CA THR A 113 -0.20 -8.85 -10.91
C THR A 113 -1.02 -10.06 -10.52
N LEU A 114 -0.39 -11.23 -10.47
CA LEU A 114 -1.05 -12.48 -10.07
C LEU A 114 -0.25 -13.20 -9.01
N PRO A 115 -0.88 -13.74 -7.95
CA PRO A 115 -0.18 -14.50 -6.93
C PRO A 115 0.52 -15.73 -7.52
N ASP A 116 1.76 -15.96 -7.10
CA ASP A 116 2.51 -17.15 -7.48
C ASP A 116 1.78 -18.41 -6.95
N GLY A 117 1.43 -19.33 -7.85
CA GLY A 117 0.74 -20.58 -7.52
C GLY A 117 -0.79 -20.50 -7.58
N ASP A 118 -1.39 -19.34 -7.86
CA ASP A 118 -2.83 -19.23 -8.11
C ASP A 118 -3.18 -19.74 -9.51
N LEU A 119 -3.40 -21.05 -9.62
CA LEU A 119 -3.71 -21.70 -10.90
C LEU A 119 -4.97 -21.14 -11.57
N GLY A 120 -5.95 -20.67 -10.80
CA GLY A 120 -7.19 -20.11 -11.33
C GLY A 120 -6.94 -18.81 -12.11
N TYR A 121 -6.14 -17.91 -11.56
CA TYR A 121 -5.72 -16.70 -12.28
C TYR A 121 -4.73 -17.02 -13.41
N GLN A 122 -3.70 -17.82 -13.13
CA GLN A 122 -2.60 -18.05 -14.07
C GLN A 122 -3.06 -18.79 -15.34
N GLN A 123 -3.94 -19.77 -15.24
CA GLN A 123 -4.47 -20.48 -16.41
C GLN A 123 -5.30 -19.56 -17.31
N VAL A 124 -6.13 -18.69 -16.72
CA VAL A 124 -6.89 -17.69 -17.48
C VAL A 124 -5.94 -16.72 -18.17
N ALA A 125 -4.93 -16.20 -17.45
CA ALA A 125 -3.96 -15.27 -18.00
C ALA A 125 -3.24 -15.85 -19.23
N ILE A 126 -2.79 -17.12 -19.14
CA ILE A 126 -2.19 -17.85 -20.27
C ILE A 126 -3.16 -17.94 -21.45
N GLN A 127 -4.41 -18.31 -21.22
CA GLN A 127 -5.42 -18.41 -22.28
C GLN A 127 -5.69 -17.06 -22.97
N LYS A 128 -5.57 -15.96 -22.23
CA LYS A 128 -5.72 -14.59 -22.74
C LYS A 128 -4.43 -14.02 -23.36
N GLY A 129 -3.33 -14.80 -23.38
CA GLY A 129 -2.07 -14.42 -24.03
C GLY A 129 -1.11 -13.62 -23.17
N PHE A 130 -1.33 -13.53 -21.86
CA PHE A 130 -0.37 -12.94 -20.93
C PHE A 130 0.86 -13.84 -20.76
N ILE A 131 2.03 -13.22 -20.62
CA ILE A 131 3.30 -13.90 -20.40
C ILE A 131 3.86 -13.44 -19.04
N PRO A 132 4.29 -14.35 -18.15
CA PRO A 132 4.88 -13.97 -16.88
C PRO A 132 6.24 -13.31 -17.11
N THR A 133 6.55 -12.29 -16.32
CA THR A 133 7.85 -11.60 -16.34
C THR A 133 8.74 -12.07 -15.18
N THR A 134 9.95 -11.51 -15.11
CA THR A 134 10.83 -11.67 -13.95
C THR A 134 10.55 -10.67 -12.83
N GLN A 135 9.66 -9.70 -13.06
CA GLN A 135 9.33 -8.67 -12.07
C GLN A 135 8.28 -9.20 -11.10
N LYS A 136 8.52 -8.97 -9.80
CA LYS A 136 7.66 -9.43 -8.72
C LYS A 136 7.39 -8.32 -7.71
N SER A 137 6.20 -8.36 -7.14
CA SER A 137 5.84 -7.68 -5.90
C SER A 137 5.91 -8.73 -4.79
N SER A 138 6.68 -8.46 -3.75
CA SER A 138 6.92 -9.40 -2.66
C SER A 138 6.35 -8.86 -1.36
N VAL A 139 5.73 -9.74 -0.57
CA VAL A 139 5.27 -9.40 0.77
C VAL A 139 6.13 -10.09 1.82
N ALA A 140 6.53 -9.32 2.81
CA ALA A 140 7.15 -9.82 4.02
C ALA A 140 6.31 -9.43 5.25
N ILE A 141 6.38 -10.25 6.29
CA ILE A 141 5.69 -9.99 7.57
C ILE A 141 6.63 -10.07 8.74
N ILE A 142 6.28 -9.41 9.83
CA ILE A 142 6.86 -9.60 11.15
C ILE A 142 5.74 -9.87 12.17
N GLU A 143 5.98 -10.84 13.06
CA GLU A 143 5.12 -11.06 14.22
C GLU A 143 5.33 -9.93 15.25
N ILE A 144 4.24 -9.47 15.87
CA ILE A 144 4.32 -8.37 16.84
C ILE A 144 4.48 -8.95 18.24
N ASN A 145 5.72 -8.95 18.72
CA ASN A 145 6.10 -9.56 19.99
C ASN A 145 7.10 -8.70 20.80
N ASN A 146 6.75 -7.44 21.08
CA ASN A 146 7.61 -6.49 21.81
C ASN A 146 9.03 -6.42 21.23
N ASN A 147 9.13 -6.00 19.98
CA ASN A 147 10.38 -5.92 19.23
C ASN A 147 11.35 -4.92 19.86
N TYR A 148 12.63 -5.30 19.94
CA TYR A 148 13.67 -4.47 20.57
C TYR A 148 14.48 -3.66 19.54
N TYR A 149 14.72 -2.39 19.86
CA TYR A 149 15.65 -1.51 19.14
C TYR A 149 16.40 -0.59 20.12
N THR A 150 17.52 -0.04 19.65
CA THR A 150 18.26 1.01 20.33
C THR A 150 18.32 2.25 19.44
N LEU A 151 18.53 3.41 20.06
CA LEU A 151 18.85 4.65 19.38
C LEU A 151 20.27 5.08 19.75
N PRO A 152 21.06 5.61 18.80
CA PRO A 152 22.30 6.29 19.14
C PRO A 152 22.03 7.48 20.07
N GLU A 153 23.05 7.89 20.83
CA GLU A 153 22.94 9.01 21.77
C GLU A 153 22.43 10.29 21.09
N GLY A 154 21.50 10.99 21.75
CA GLY A 154 20.90 12.24 21.28
C GLY A 154 19.81 12.09 20.21
N TYR A 155 19.61 10.90 19.64
CA TYR A 155 18.46 10.63 18.77
C TYR A 155 17.21 10.36 19.60
N LYS A 156 16.06 10.81 19.12
CA LYS A 156 14.76 10.60 19.78
C LYS A 156 13.68 10.17 18.79
N ILE A 157 12.67 9.48 19.30
CA ILE A 157 11.47 9.15 18.54
C ILE A 157 10.36 10.16 18.87
N ILE A 158 9.67 10.62 17.83
CA ILE A 158 8.41 11.37 17.93
C ILE A 158 7.37 10.76 16.97
N SER A 159 6.14 11.24 17.03
CA SER A 159 5.09 10.98 16.04
C SER A 159 4.46 12.29 15.55
N PHE A 160 3.55 12.23 14.57
CA PHE A 160 2.94 13.46 14.02
C PHE A 160 1.96 14.13 14.99
N ASP A 161 1.54 13.44 16.05
CA ASP A 161 0.73 14.00 17.15
C ASP A 161 1.59 14.71 18.21
N ASP A 162 2.92 14.66 18.10
CA ASP A 162 3.82 15.40 18.98
C ASP A 162 3.76 16.90 18.69
N LYS A 163 3.73 17.73 19.75
CA LYS A 163 3.70 19.20 19.62
C LYS A 163 4.93 19.79 18.91
N SER A 164 6.04 19.05 18.86
CA SER A 164 7.27 19.44 18.16
C SER A 164 7.31 18.98 16.70
N PHE A 165 6.26 18.34 16.20
CA PHE A 165 6.13 17.98 14.79
C PHE A 165 5.96 19.23 13.92
N ASP A 166 6.68 19.24 12.81
CA ASP A 166 6.73 20.31 11.82
C ASP A 166 6.52 19.68 10.43
N VAL A 167 5.38 20.03 9.84
CA VAL A 167 4.93 19.48 8.55
C VAL A 167 5.83 19.87 7.38
N GLU A 168 6.38 21.08 7.38
CA GLU A 168 7.27 21.55 6.31
C GLU A 168 8.60 20.78 6.37
N ARG A 169 9.14 20.57 7.57
CA ARG A 169 10.35 19.75 7.78
C ARG A 169 10.11 18.31 7.36
N TYR A 170 8.94 17.75 7.66
CA TYR A 170 8.57 16.42 7.18
C TYR A 170 8.52 16.34 5.66
N TYR A 171 7.83 17.27 4.99
CA TYR A 171 7.76 17.24 3.55
C TYR A 171 9.13 17.40 2.89
N ASN A 172 10.03 18.19 3.46
CA ASN A 172 11.42 18.29 3.01
C ASN A 172 12.19 16.97 3.22
N ALA A 173 12.02 16.33 4.39
CA ALA A 173 12.67 15.07 4.71
C ALA A 173 12.21 13.93 3.80
N ILE A 174 10.90 13.75 3.59
CA ILE A 174 10.38 12.66 2.75
C ILE A 174 10.82 12.80 1.29
N TRP A 175 10.87 14.03 0.75
CA TRP A 175 11.40 14.27 -0.59
C TRP A 175 12.82 13.73 -0.76
N ARG A 176 13.70 14.09 0.17
CA ARG A 176 15.10 13.66 0.19
C ARG A 176 15.24 12.16 0.50
N GLY A 177 14.37 11.63 1.38
CA GLY A 177 14.34 10.23 1.79
C GLY A 177 14.12 9.26 0.63
N PHE A 178 13.30 9.67 -0.36
CA PHE A 178 13.09 8.94 -1.62
C PHE A 178 14.16 9.25 -2.69
N ASN A 179 15.35 9.70 -2.28
CA ASN A 179 16.51 9.98 -3.13
C ASN A 179 16.29 11.06 -4.21
N ASN A 180 15.32 11.98 -4.03
CA ASN A 180 15.22 13.12 -4.94
C ASN A 180 16.42 14.05 -4.73
N GLN A 181 17.23 14.23 -5.78
CA GLN A 181 18.48 14.99 -5.72
C GLN A 181 18.30 16.49 -6.03
N ARG A 182 17.15 16.89 -6.56
CA ARG A 182 16.84 18.29 -6.86
C ARG A 182 15.88 18.88 -5.83
N GLN A 183 15.83 20.21 -5.76
CA GLN A 183 14.75 20.89 -5.05
C GLN A 183 13.42 20.66 -5.76
N ARG A 184 12.32 20.75 -4.99
CA ARG A 184 10.97 20.75 -5.56
C ARG A 184 10.78 21.99 -6.44
N ASN A 185 10.09 21.83 -7.55
CA ASN A 185 9.63 22.95 -8.35
C ASN A 185 8.33 23.56 -7.76
N GLU A 186 7.88 24.70 -8.28
CA GLU A 186 6.70 25.40 -7.78
C GLU A 186 5.42 24.54 -7.80
N LYS A 187 5.20 23.73 -8.84
CA LYS A 187 4.04 22.84 -8.93
C LYS A 187 4.03 21.79 -7.83
N GLU A 188 5.20 21.25 -7.48
CA GLU A 188 5.35 20.26 -6.42
C GLU A 188 5.19 20.87 -5.03
N ILE A 189 5.66 22.11 -4.84
CA ILE A 189 5.45 22.87 -3.60
C ILE A 189 3.97 23.20 -3.43
N GLU A 190 3.30 23.66 -4.50
CA GLU A 190 1.87 23.96 -4.47
C GLU A 190 1.04 22.69 -4.21
N SER A 191 1.39 21.58 -4.86
CA SER A 191 0.77 20.29 -4.60
C SER A 191 0.98 19.82 -3.16
N MET A 192 2.18 20.05 -2.58
CA MET A 192 2.48 19.76 -1.19
C MET A 192 1.63 20.60 -0.23
N ARG A 193 1.49 21.91 -0.45
CA ARG A 193 0.65 22.80 0.37
C ARG A 193 -0.82 22.43 0.34
N LYS A 194 -1.31 21.89 -0.77
CA LYS A 194 -2.69 21.38 -0.87
C LYS A 194 -2.93 20.05 -0.14
N ARG A 195 -1.88 19.40 0.38
CA ARG A 195 -1.94 18.09 1.06
C ARG A 195 -1.91 18.19 2.59
N GLU A 196 -2.16 19.37 3.15
CA GLU A 196 -2.08 19.65 4.59
C GLU A 196 -3.00 18.79 5.47
N GLY A 197 -3.96 18.07 4.89
CA GLY A 197 -5.04 17.45 5.64
C GLY A 197 -4.63 16.36 6.62
N PHE A 198 -3.61 15.54 6.29
CA PHE A 198 -3.42 14.26 7.00
C PHE A 198 -4.80 13.64 7.33
N ASP A 199 -5.67 13.59 6.32
CA ASP A 199 -7.11 13.40 6.42
C ASP A 199 -7.56 12.09 5.77
N ALA A 200 -6.58 11.28 5.35
CA ALA A 200 -6.81 9.97 4.81
C ALA A 200 -7.63 9.10 5.77
N PRO A 201 -8.62 8.33 5.27
CA PRO A 201 -9.43 7.46 6.11
C PRO A 201 -8.58 6.49 6.93
N HIS A 202 -8.95 6.35 8.22
CA HIS A 202 -8.23 5.61 9.24
C HIS A 202 -6.79 6.07 9.50
N LEU A 203 -6.40 7.28 9.08
CA LEU A 203 -5.12 7.83 9.46
C LEU A 203 -5.03 7.98 10.98
N ASN A 204 -3.90 7.53 11.54
CA ASN A 204 -3.56 7.76 12.93
C ASN A 204 -2.18 8.43 13.02
N LEU A 205 -2.15 9.68 13.49
CA LEU A 205 -0.93 10.48 13.61
C LEU A 205 0.07 9.89 14.62
N TYR A 206 -0.42 9.18 15.64
CA TYR A 206 0.41 8.43 16.59
C TYR A 206 1.21 7.30 15.93
N LEU A 207 0.76 6.84 14.76
CA LEU A 207 1.38 5.77 13.96
C LEU A 207 2.27 6.30 12.83
N ARG A 208 2.59 7.59 12.84
CA ARG A 208 3.54 8.23 11.92
C ARG A 208 4.84 8.51 12.63
N ILE A 209 5.72 7.52 12.68
CA ILE A 209 6.92 7.51 13.51
C ILE A 209 8.03 8.29 12.82
N LEU A 210 8.69 9.17 13.58
CA LEU A 210 9.88 9.90 13.14
C LEU A 210 11.02 9.67 14.13
N VAL A 211 12.22 9.50 13.59
CA VAL A 211 13.46 9.56 14.36
C VAL A 211 14.12 10.91 14.09
N VAL A 212 14.27 11.71 15.15
CA VAL A 212 14.84 13.05 15.12
C VAL A 212 16.30 12.99 15.55
N ALA A 213 17.19 13.53 14.73
CA ALA A 213 18.61 13.65 15.01
C ALA A 213 18.93 14.76 16.02
N PRO A 214 20.11 14.76 16.67
CA PRO A 214 20.51 15.80 17.63
C PRO A 214 20.50 17.23 17.06
N ASN A 215 20.79 17.39 15.76
CA ASN A 215 20.71 18.68 15.05
C ASN A 215 19.27 19.08 14.69
N GLY A 216 18.29 18.25 15.05
CA GLY A 216 16.88 18.43 14.81
C GLY A 216 16.34 17.78 13.54
N ASP A 217 17.16 17.21 12.66
CA ASP A 217 16.70 16.66 11.37
C ASP A 217 15.73 15.49 11.55
N TYR A 218 14.75 15.37 10.65
CA TYR A 218 13.89 14.19 10.57
C TYR A 218 14.61 13.10 9.78
N ALA A 219 15.47 12.36 10.49
CA ALA A 219 16.46 11.45 9.93
C ALA A 219 15.86 10.16 9.35
N ALA A 220 14.81 9.62 9.98
CA ALA A 220 14.08 8.46 9.48
C ALA A 220 12.59 8.56 9.79
N HIS A 221 11.79 7.86 8.98
CA HIS A 221 10.34 7.81 9.12
C HIS A 221 9.83 6.39 8.86
N CYS A 222 8.80 6.01 9.60
CA CYS A 222 7.96 4.86 9.30
C CYS A 222 6.49 5.24 9.49
N GLY A 223 5.71 5.19 8.41
CA GLY A 223 4.26 5.21 8.50
C GLY A 223 3.72 3.81 8.79
N MET A 224 2.79 3.71 9.74
CA MET A 224 2.04 2.49 10.00
C MET A 224 0.54 2.71 9.79
N TRP A 225 -0.13 1.79 9.10
CA TRP A 225 -1.57 1.76 8.93
C TRP A 225 -2.13 0.61 9.75
N CYS A 226 -2.96 0.92 10.74
CA CYS A 226 -3.52 -0.06 11.66
C CYS A 226 -4.90 0.41 12.09
N ILE A 227 -5.89 -0.47 11.95
CA ILE A 227 -7.19 -0.28 12.58
C ILE A 227 -7.13 -1.00 13.93
N PRO A 228 -7.60 -0.39 15.04
CA PRO A 228 -7.65 -1.08 16.31
C PRO A 228 -8.39 -2.42 16.18
N ASP A 229 -7.80 -3.48 16.76
CA ASP A 229 -8.33 -4.84 16.78
C ASP A 229 -8.49 -5.53 15.39
N SER A 230 -7.89 -4.99 14.30
CA SER A 230 -7.96 -5.63 12.97
C SER A 230 -7.04 -6.84 12.79
N GLY A 231 -6.23 -7.18 13.79
CA GLY A 231 -5.32 -8.34 13.75
C GLY A 231 -4.04 -8.15 12.92
N TYR A 232 -3.99 -7.15 12.04
CA TYR A 232 -2.80 -6.82 11.24
C TYR A 232 -2.56 -5.32 11.11
N ALA A 233 -1.33 -4.95 10.77
CA ALA A 233 -0.92 -3.61 10.37
C ALA A 233 -0.17 -3.63 9.02
N TYR A 234 -0.06 -2.47 8.37
CA TYR A 234 0.69 -2.28 7.14
C TYR A 234 1.76 -1.19 7.29
N VAL A 235 2.98 -1.47 6.82
CA VAL A 235 4.19 -0.66 7.04
C VAL A 235 4.50 0.18 5.79
N GLU A 236 3.97 1.40 5.69
CA GLU A 236 4.35 2.38 4.65
C GLU A 236 3.97 3.83 4.98
N PRO A 237 4.69 4.83 4.44
CA PRO A 237 5.99 4.71 3.76
C PRO A 237 7.16 4.62 4.77
N VAL A 238 8.30 4.12 4.32
CA VAL A 238 9.54 4.09 5.12
C VAL A 238 10.67 4.80 4.39
N PHE A 239 11.35 5.71 5.08
CA PHE A 239 12.59 6.30 4.55
C PHE A 239 13.63 6.52 5.65
N THR A 240 14.89 6.57 5.23
CA THR A 240 15.99 7.12 6.02
C THR A 240 16.77 8.04 5.10
N LEU A 241 16.97 9.28 5.55
CA LEU A 241 17.77 10.27 4.84
C LEU A 241 19.15 9.71 4.52
N PRO A 242 19.70 9.95 3.31
CA PRO A 242 20.94 9.31 2.84
C PRO A 242 22.11 9.37 3.82
N GLU A 243 22.33 10.51 4.45
CA GLU A 243 23.42 10.77 5.40
C GLU A 243 23.26 10.08 6.76
N TYR A 244 22.05 9.58 7.08
CA TYR A 244 21.74 8.87 8.34
C TYR A 244 21.60 7.35 8.17
N ARG A 245 21.88 6.83 6.97
CA ARG A 245 21.78 5.38 6.67
C ARG A 245 22.86 4.60 7.42
N LYS A 246 22.58 3.32 7.66
CA LYS A 246 23.47 2.37 8.39
C LYS A 246 23.69 2.70 9.89
N MET A 247 22.93 3.64 10.46
CA MET A 247 22.97 3.98 11.89
C MET A 247 21.87 3.30 12.73
N GLY A 248 21.09 2.39 12.14
CA GLY A 248 19.98 1.71 12.82
C GLY A 248 18.68 2.51 12.95
N LEU A 249 18.62 3.76 12.45
CA LEU A 249 17.45 4.63 12.63
C LEU A 249 16.19 4.12 11.92
N GLY A 250 16.32 3.61 10.69
CA GLY A 250 15.20 2.98 9.99
C GLY A 250 14.64 1.76 10.74
N LYS A 251 15.52 0.94 11.34
CA LYS A 251 15.12 -0.17 12.22
C LYS A 251 14.32 0.34 13.41
N ALA A 252 14.81 1.39 14.09
CA ALA A 252 14.13 1.97 15.23
C ALA A 252 12.74 2.51 14.87
N ALA A 253 12.61 3.25 13.75
CA ALA A 253 11.33 3.78 13.29
C ALA A 253 10.31 2.66 12.99
N VAL A 254 10.74 1.61 12.27
CA VAL A 254 9.87 0.48 11.92
C VAL A 254 9.45 -0.30 13.15
N LEU A 255 10.39 -0.71 14.01
CA LEU A 255 10.07 -1.54 15.17
C LEU A 255 9.26 -0.80 16.24
N GLU A 256 9.46 0.51 16.40
CA GLU A 256 8.57 1.34 17.21
C GLU A 256 7.14 1.35 16.66
N GLY A 257 6.99 1.56 15.36
CA GLY A 257 5.69 1.53 14.70
C GLY A 257 4.99 0.18 14.86
N VAL A 258 5.71 -0.91 14.63
CA VAL A 258 5.24 -2.29 14.83
C VAL A 258 4.78 -2.50 16.28
N ASN A 259 5.56 -2.06 17.27
CA ASN A 259 5.18 -2.18 18.68
C ASN A 259 3.93 -1.38 19.04
N ARG A 260 3.78 -0.15 18.50
CA ARG A 260 2.57 0.66 18.70
C ARG A 260 1.32 0.00 18.10
N CYS A 261 1.44 -0.60 16.91
CA CYS A 261 0.35 -1.39 16.33
C CYS A 261 -0.01 -2.59 17.20
N GLY A 262 0.98 -3.25 17.83
CA GLY A 262 0.73 -4.32 18.80
C GLY A 262 -0.12 -3.89 19.99
N LYS A 263 0.14 -2.68 20.52
CA LYS A 263 -0.68 -2.10 21.60
C LYS A 263 -2.12 -1.80 21.17
N LEU A 264 -2.37 -1.69 19.86
CA LEU A 264 -3.71 -1.52 19.27
C LEU A 264 -4.36 -2.84 18.86
N GLY A 265 -3.76 -3.99 19.18
CA GLY A 265 -4.34 -5.31 18.93
C GLY A 265 -3.90 -5.97 17.62
N ALA A 266 -3.02 -5.36 16.83
CA ALA A 266 -2.43 -6.05 15.69
C ALA A 266 -1.49 -7.17 16.16
N LYS A 267 -1.52 -8.31 15.45
CA LYS A 267 -0.67 -9.48 15.71
C LYS A 267 0.52 -9.56 14.77
N GLN A 268 0.35 -9.07 13.54
CA GLN A 268 1.35 -9.10 12.49
C GLN A 268 1.42 -7.74 11.78
N ALA A 269 2.59 -7.39 11.24
CA ALA A 269 2.75 -6.24 10.36
C ALA A 269 3.28 -6.66 8.99
N TYR A 270 2.64 -6.18 7.93
CA TYR A 270 2.91 -6.50 6.53
C TYR A 270 3.66 -5.37 5.86
N VAL A 271 4.57 -5.71 4.95
CA VAL A 271 5.24 -4.75 4.07
C VAL A 271 5.34 -5.32 2.65
N LEU A 272 5.04 -4.49 1.65
CA LEU A 272 5.28 -4.79 0.26
C LEU A 272 6.75 -4.54 -0.09
N SER A 273 7.63 -5.44 0.36
CA SER A 273 9.04 -5.36 0.02
C SER A 273 9.76 -6.70 0.15
N SER A 274 10.75 -6.89 -0.73
CA SER A 274 11.78 -7.92 -0.62
C SER A 274 13.16 -7.34 -0.25
N GLN A 275 13.23 -6.07 0.14
CA GLN A 275 14.50 -5.44 0.51
C GLN A 275 15.13 -6.15 1.72
N GLN A 276 16.43 -6.48 1.61
CA GLN A 276 17.21 -7.13 2.67
C GLN A 276 17.15 -6.38 4.02
N PHE A 277 16.90 -5.07 3.99
CA PHE A 277 16.63 -4.26 5.18
C PHE A 277 15.56 -4.87 6.09
N TYR A 278 14.41 -5.26 5.54
CA TYR A 278 13.29 -5.79 6.33
C TYR A 278 13.64 -7.15 6.93
N TYR A 279 14.32 -8.01 6.16
CA TYR A 279 14.75 -9.32 6.65
C TYR A 279 15.76 -9.22 7.80
N ASN A 280 16.67 -8.24 7.73
CA ASN A 280 17.65 -7.99 8.79
C ASN A 280 17.02 -7.49 10.11
N ILE A 281 15.76 -7.05 10.09
CA ILE A 281 15.06 -6.55 11.27
C ILE A 281 13.91 -7.46 11.73
N GLY A 282 13.85 -8.69 11.21
CA GLY A 282 12.94 -9.73 11.68
C GLY A 282 11.74 -10.01 10.79
N PHE A 283 11.58 -9.30 9.66
CA PHE A 283 10.57 -9.68 8.68
C PHE A 283 10.99 -10.94 7.93
N TYR A 284 10.03 -11.73 7.45
CA TYR A 284 10.28 -12.87 6.58
C TYR A 284 9.27 -12.90 5.41
N PRO A 285 9.69 -13.37 4.22
CA PRO A 285 8.83 -13.39 3.04
C PRO A 285 7.70 -14.41 3.18
N ILE A 286 6.50 -14.08 2.70
CA ILE A 286 5.34 -14.99 2.74
C ILE A 286 4.66 -15.21 1.39
N GLN A 287 4.70 -14.23 0.49
CA GLN A 287 4.01 -14.31 -0.79
C GLN A 287 4.71 -13.44 -1.84
N ASN A 288 4.62 -13.87 -3.09
CA ASN A 288 4.96 -13.06 -4.24
C ASN A 288 3.76 -12.99 -5.19
N GLU A 289 3.63 -11.85 -5.84
CA GLU A 289 2.88 -11.69 -7.08
C GLU A 289 3.85 -11.45 -8.23
N THR A 290 3.68 -12.19 -9.32
CA THR A 290 4.45 -11.96 -10.55
C THR A 290 3.67 -11.00 -11.45
N TRP A 291 4.37 -10.08 -12.09
CA TRP A 291 3.80 -9.27 -13.17
C TRP A 291 3.72 -10.09 -14.45
N TRP A 292 2.55 -10.10 -15.07
CA TRP A 292 2.30 -10.70 -16.37
C TRP A 292 1.96 -9.61 -17.38
N GLU A 293 2.53 -9.70 -18.57
CA GLU A 293 2.35 -8.71 -19.63
C GLU A 293 1.56 -9.31 -20.78
N LEU A 294 0.50 -8.61 -21.21
CA LEU A 294 -0.09 -8.84 -22.51
C LEU A 294 0.82 -8.19 -23.56
N ARG A 295 1.48 -9.01 -24.37
CA ARG A 295 2.25 -8.51 -25.51
C ARG A 295 1.37 -8.51 -26.74
N SER A 296 1.18 -7.35 -27.35
CA SER A 296 0.63 -7.23 -28.69
C SER A 296 1.43 -8.14 -29.63
N LYS A 297 0.75 -9.06 -30.30
CA LYS A 297 1.33 -9.81 -31.42
C LYS A 297 1.50 -8.91 -32.63
#